data_AF-A0A081DCI4-F1
#
_entry.id   AF-A0A081DCI4-F1
#
_cell.length_a   1.000
_cell.length_b   1.000
_cell.length_c   1.000
_cell.angle_alpha   90.00
_cell.angle_beta   90.00
_cell.angle_gamma   90.00
#
_symmetry.space_group_name_H-M   'P 1'
#
loop_
_entity.id
_entity.type
_entity.pdbx_description
1 polymer ?
#
loop_
_entity_poly.entity_id
_entity_poly.type
_entity_poly.pdbx_seq_one_letter_code
_entity_poly.pdbx_strand_id
1 'polypeptide(L)' 'MKNFEELNLGTPLRNGINDLGFTTMTPIQEQAFPVILSGRDMIGIAQTGTGKTLAICCHCFMN' A
#
# COMPACT_ATOMS: atom_id res chain seq x y z
N MET A 1 7.15 7.47 10.05
CA MET A 1 5.74 7.44 9.62
C MET A 1 5.70 8.08 8.26
N LYS A 2 5.63 7.25 7.23
CA LYS A 2 5.49 7.67 5.83
C LYS A 2 4.01 7.73 5.47
N ASN A 3 3.64 8.75 4.71
CA ASN A 3 2.27 8.94 4.26
C ASN A 3 2.04 8.30 2.90
N PHE A 4 0.78 7.97 2.59
CA PHE A 4 0.41 7.47 1.25
C PHE A 4 0.66 8.50 0.14
N GLU A 5 0.65 9.79 0.46
CA GLU A 5 0.97 10.89 -0.47
C GLU A 5 2.43 10.85 -0.97
N GLU A 6 3.33 10.14 -0.29
CA GLU A 6 4.71 9.94 -0.75
C GLU A 6 4.83 8.87 -1.84
N LEU A 7 3.78 8.07 -2.06
CA LEU A 7 3.75 7.04 -3.08
C LEU A 7 3.32 7.64 -4.41
N ASN A 8 4.04 7.31 -5.49
CA ASN A 8 3.67 7.71 -6.84
C ASN A 8 2.54 6.80 -7.39
N LEU A 9 1.33 6.98 -6.86
CA LEU A 9 0.14 6.21 -7.24
C LEU A 9 -0.65 6.94 -8.33
N GLY A 10 -1.27 6.16 -9.24
CA GLY A 10 -2.22 6.70 -10.19
C GLY A 10 -3.45 7.32 -9.49
N THR A 11 -4.04 8.33 -10.13
CA THR A 11 -5.20 9.08 -9.60
C THR A 11 -6.34 8.21 -9.05
N PRO A 12 -6.76 7.11 -9.70
CA PRO A 12 -7.85 6.28 -9.17
C PRO A 12 -7.52 5.63 -7.83
N LEU A 13 -6.29 5.09 -7.70
CA LEU A 13 -5.86 4.40 -6.49
C LEU A 13 -5.64 5.38 -5.34
N ARG A 14 -5.05 6.54 -5.64
CA ARG A 14 -4.88 7.64 -4.69
C ARG A 14 -6.22 8.13 -4.14
N ASN A 15 -7.21 8.35 -5.01
CA ASN A 15 -8.54 8.75 -4.57
C ASN A 15 -9.20 7.67 -3.70
N GLY A 16 -9.12 6.39 -4.08
CA GLY A 16 -9.66 5.30 -3.26
C GLY A 16 -9.03 5.21 -1.87
N ILE A 17 -7.72 5.40 -1.76
CA ILE A 17 -7.01 5.43 -0.46
C ILE A 17 -7.51 6.61 0.40
N ASN A 18 -7.67 7.79 -0.22
CA ASN A 18 -8.15 8.99 0.45
C ASN A 18 -9.63 8.88 0.88
N ASP A 19 -10.49 8.31 0.05
CA ASP A 19 -11.91 8.08 0.34
C ASP A 19 -12.10 7.10 1.52
N LEU A 20 -11.17 6.16 1.67
CA LEU A 20 -11.12 5.24 2.83
C LEU A 20 -10.52 5.89 4.08
N GLY A 21 -10.00 7.12 3.99
CA GLY A 21 -9.42 7.86 5.11
C GLY A 21 -8.02 7.38 5.52
N PHE A 22 -7.31 6.65 4.66
CA PHE A 22 -5.95 6.20 4.97
C PHE A 22 -4.94 7.32 4.74
N THR A 23 -4.23 7.69 5.79
CA THR A 23 -3.25 8.80 5.78
C THR A 23 -1.83 8.30 6.00
N THR A 24 -1.64 7.52 7.06
CA THR A 24 -0.32 6.98 7.48
C THR A 24 -0.21 5.50 7.18
N MET A 25 0.91 5.08 6.60
CA MET A 25 1.19 3.67 6.37
C MET A 25 1.58 2.94 7.67
N THR A 26 1.17 1.68 7.78
CA THR A 26 1.67 0.78 8.83
C THR A 26 3.10 0.32 8.51
N PRO A 27 3.88 -0.17 9.50
CA PRO A 27 5.28 -0.58 9.25
C PRO A 27 5.45 -1.63 8.14
N ILE A 28 4.48 -2.55 7.98
CA ILE A 28 4.51 -3.55 6.91
C ILE A 28 4.17 -2.92 5.55
N GLN A 29 3.28 -1.94 5.50
CA GLN A 29 2.94 -1.19 4.29
C GLN A 29 4.13 -0.36 3.81
N GLU A 30 4.81 0.36 4.72
CA GLU A 30 6.01 1.13 4.41
C GLU A 30 7.11 0.29 3.74
N GLN A 31 7.21 -1.00 4.12
CA GLN A 31 8.15 -1.96 3.54
C GLN A 31 7.63 -2.58 2.24
N ALA A 32 6.32 -2.79 2.13
CA ALA A 32 5.70 -3.46 1.00
C ALA A 32 5.55 -2.57 -0.24
N PHE A 33 5.13 -1.32 -0.07
CA PHE A 33 4.83 -0.43 -1.19
C PHE A 33 6.00 -0.23 -2.15
N PRO A 34 7.25 0.01 -1.71
CA PRO A 34 8.39 0.12 -2.65
C PRO A 34 8.60 -1.12 -3.52
N VAL A 35 8.31 -2.31 -3.00
CA VAL A 35 8.43 -3.58 -3.74
C VAL A 35 7.26 -3.76 -4.70
N ILE A 36 6.03 -3.53 -4.23
CA ILE A 36 4.80 -3.59 -5.02
C ILE A 36 4.85 -2.62 -6.21
N LEU A 37 5.27 -1.37 -5.96
CA LEU A 37 5.40 -0.33 -6.97
C LEU A 37 6.48 -0.65 -8.01
N SER A 38 7.43 -1.54 -7.69
CA SER A 38 8.45 -2.01 -8.64
C SER A 38 7.95 -3.13 -9.56
N GLY A 39 6.70 -3.59 -9.40
CA GLY A 39 6.12 -4.67 -10.21
C GLY A 39 6.71 -6.05 -9.92
N ARG A 40 7.38 -6.22 -8.77
CA ARG A 40 7.99 -7.49 -8.35
C ARG A 40 7.08 -8.22 -7.39
N ASP A 41 7.13 -9.55 -7.47
CA ASP A 41 6.48 -10.42 -6.49
C ASP A 41 7.11 -10.23 -5.10
N MET A 42 6.27 -10.32 -4.06
CA MET A 42 6.72 -10.22 -2.68
C MET A 42 5.98 -11.18 -1.76
N ILE A 43 6.65 -11.61 -0.68
CA ILE A 43 6.03 -12.31 0.44
C ILE A 43 6.13 -11.41 1.67
N GLY A 44 4.97 -10.97 2.18
CA GLY A 44 4.89 -10.15 3.39
C GLY A 44 4.36 -10.95 4.59
N ILE A 45 5.14 -11.04 5.67
CA ILE A 45 4.75 -11.71 6.92
C ILE A 45 4.53 -10.64 7.99
N ALA A 46 3.33 -10.60 8.58
CA ALA A 46 3.04 -9.79 9.75
C ALA A 46 1.85 -10.38 10.50
N GLN A 47 1.61 -9.97 11.76
CA GLN A 47 0.44 -10.39 12.54
C GLN A 47 -0.88 -9.90 11.91
N THR A 48 -2.01 -10.60 12.11
CA THR A 48 -3.34 -10.14 11.66
C THR A 48 -3.66 -8.74 12.21
N GLY A 49 -4.38 -7.92 11.43
CA GLY A 49 -4.73 -6.54 11.83
C GLY A 49 -3.67 -5.47 11.54
N THR A 50 -2.54 -5.82 10.91
CA THR A 50 -1.44 -4.89 10.59
C THR A 50 -1.57 -4.17 9.24
N GLY A 51 -2.70 -4.32 8.55
CA GLY A 51 -2.94 -3.61 7.28
C GLY A 51 -2.34 -4.27 6.02
N LYS A 52 -1.91 -5.53 6.08
CA LYS A 52 -1.42 -6.29 4.90
C LYS A 52 -2.41 -6.35 3.74
N THR A 53 -3.72 -6.45 4.05
CA THR A 53 -4.78 -6.52 3.03
C THR A 53 -4.76 -5.32 2.09
N LEU A 54 -4.57 -4.11 2.64
CA LEU A 54 -4.53 -2.89 1.82
C LEU A 54 -3.34 -2.90 0.84
N ALA A 55 -2.16 -3.36 1.29
CA ALA A 55 -0.98 -3.47 0.44
C ALA A 55 -1.22 -4.44 -0.73
N ILE A 56 -1.80 -5.63 -0.45
CA ILE A 56 -2.14 -6.61 -1.48
C ILE A 56 -3.20 -6.07 -2.44
N CYS A 57 -4.26 -5.42 -1.93
CA CYS A 57 -5.28 -4.79 -2.78
C CYS A 57 -4.68 -3.74 -3.72
N CYS A 58 -3.82 -2.86 -3.21
CA CYS A 58 -3.14 -1.87 -4.05
C CYS A 58 -2.33 -2.54 -5.16
N HIS A 59 -1.61 -3.61 -4.86
CA HIS A 59 -0.88 -4.39 -5.88
C HIS A 59 -1.80 -4.94 -6.98
N CYS A 60 -2.97 -5.48 -6.63
CA CYS A 60 -3.94 -5.99 -7.61
C CYS A 60 -4.50 -4.91 -8.54
N PHE A 61 -4.60 -3.65 -8.10
CA PHE A 61 -5.09 -2.54 -8.92
C PHE A 61 -4.02 -1.88 -9.80
N MET A 62 -2.78 -2.36 -9.73
CA MET A 62 -1.64 -1.81 -10.47
C MET A 62 -1.26 -2.61 -11.73
N ASN A 63 -1.90 -3.75 -11.96
CA ASN A 63 -1.74 -4.57 -13.17
C ASN A 63 -3.04 -4.67 -13.96
#